data_AF-A0A0F9FAE1-F1
#
_entry.id   AF-A0A0F9FAE1-F1
#
_cell.length_a   1.000
_cell.length_b   1.000
_cell.length_c   1.000
_cell.angle_alpha   90.00
_cell.angle_beta   90.00
_cell.angle_gamma   90.00
#
_symmetry.space_group_name_H-M   'P 1'
#
loop_
_entity.id
_entity.type
_entity.pdbx_description
1 polymer ?
#
loop_
_entity_poly.entity_id
_entity_poly.type
_entity_poly.pdbx_seq_one_letter_code
_entity_poly.pdbx_strand_id
1 'polypeptide(L)'
;MDRPHDFTPSPTELLARARSDLRMGLPIVVTRGDDRALVVAAETVGPERLAAFVAGGDADLAITHRRAETLKVRAYDGDLARLALPRDITPAGLTAIIDPAG
;
A
#
# COMPACT_ATOMS: atom_id res chain seq x y z
N MET A 1 -15.05 -20.22 -24.00
CA MET A 1 -14.96 -20.84 -22.67
C MET A 1 -13.51 -21.13 -22.42
N ASP A 2 -12.84 -20.23 -21.72
CA ASP A 2 -11.41 -20.35 -21.41
C ASP A 2 -11.26 -21.32 -20.23
N ARG A 3 -10.49 -22.40 -20.42
CA ARG A 3 -10.23 -23.38 -19.36
C ARG A 3 -8.98 -22.87 -18.64
N PRO A 4 -9.04 -22.49 -17.35
CA PRO A 4 -7.82 -22.15 -16.63
C PRO A 4 -6.88 -23.36 -16.65
N HIS A 5 -5.61 -23.13 -17.01
CA HIS A 5 -4.56 -24.13 -16.92
C HIS A 5 -4.40 -24.58 -15.45
N ASP A 6 -4.28 -25.88 -15.20
CA ASP A 6 -4.30 -26.54 -13.87
C ASP A 6 -3.29 -25.99 -12.83
N PHE A 7 -2.36 -25.12 -13.22
CA PHE A 7 -1.33 -24.55 -12.35
C PHE A 7 -1.33 -23.02 -12.25
N THR A 8 -2.17 -22.32 -13.01
CA THR A 8 -2.27 -20.86 -12.90
C THR A 8 -3.29 -20.49 -11.83
N PRO A 9 -2.92 -19.67 -10.82
CA PRO A 9 -3.85 -19.29 -9.77
C PRO A 9 -5.03 -18.51 -10.37
N SER A 10 -6.23 -18.86 -9.93
CA SER A 10 -7.43 -18.10 -10.19
C SER A 10 -7.33 -16.67 -9.60
N PRO A 11 -8.14 -15.73 -10.08
CA PRO A 11 -8.20 -14.38 -9.50
C PRO A 11 -8.47 -14.38 -7.98
N THR A 12 -9.31 -15.31 -7.49
CA THR A 12 -9.60 -15.44 -6.06
C THR A 12 -8.38 -15.91 -5.27
N GLU A 13 -7.60 -16.85 -5.81
CA GLU A 13 -6.36 -17.31 -5.18
C GLU A 13 -5.28 -16.23 -5.19
N LEU A 14 -5.17 -15.46 -6.28
CA LEU A 14 -4.29 -14.29 -6.33
C LEU A 14 -4.68 -13.24 -5.29
N LEU A 15 -5.97 -12.94 -5.14
CA LEU A 15 -6.46 -12.02 -4.13
C LEU A 15 -6.18 -12.53 -2.71
N ALA A 16 -6.39 -13.82 -2.45
CA ALA A 16 -6.10 -14.43 -1.16
C ALA A 16 -4.60 -14.35 -0.82
N ARG A 17 -3.72 -14.65 -1.79
CA ARG A 17 -2.27 -14.53 -1.65
C ARG A 17 -1.86 -13.08 -1.40
N ALA A 18 -2.36 -12.14 -2.21
CA ALA A 18 -2.06 -10.72 -2.05
C ALA A 18 -2.41 -10.21 -0.65
N ARG A 19 -3.57 -10.60 -0.10
CA ARG A 19 -3.96 -10.27 1.27
C ARG A 19 -3.04 -10.90 2.33
N SER A 20 -2.64 -12.16 2.12
CA SER A 20 -1.71 -12.85 3.02
C SER A 20 -0.34 -12.19 3.02
N ASP A 21 0.18 -11.86 1.83
CA ASP A 21 1.46 -11.21 1.64
C ASP A 21 1.48 -9.83 2.32
N LEU A 22 0.45 -9.01 2.08
CA LEU A 22 0.32 -7.71 2.74
C LEU A 22 0.29 -7.83 4.28
N ARG A 23 -0.41 -8.82 4.85
CA ARG A 23 -0.40 -9.09 6.29
C ARG A 23 0.97 -9.50 6.82
N MET A 24 1.81 -10.12 5.99
CA MET A 24 3.20 -10.48 6.32
C MET A 24 4.19 -9.34 6.00
N GLY A 25 3.70 -8.16 5.62
CA GLY A 25 4.51 -7.00 5.24
C GLY A 25 5.23 -7.16 3.90
N LEU A 26 4.83 -8.14 3.08
CA LEU A 26 5.38 -8.37 1.75
C LEU A 26 4.71 -7.43 0.74
N PRO A 27 5.48 -6.85 -0.19
CA PRO A 27 4.91 -6.01 -1.23
C PRO A 27 4.25 -6.88 -2.31
N ILE A 28 3.21 -6.34 -2.93
CA ILE A 28 2.50 -6.91 -4.08
C ILE A 28 2.56 -5.93 -5.25
N VAL A 29 2.28 -6.42 -6.46
CA VAL A 29 2.09 -5.56 -7.64
C VAL A 29 0.61 -5.52 -7.99
N VAL A 30 0.06 -4.31 -8.11
CA VAL A 30 -1.28 -4.06 -8.66
C VAL A 30 -1.10 -3.50 -10.06
N THR A 31 -1.90 -4.00 -11.01
CA THR A 31 -1.87 -3.55 -12.40
C THR A 31 -3.23 -3.07 -12.87
N ARG A 32 -3.25 -2.07 -13.75
CA ARG A 32 -4.46 -1.56 -14.41
C ARG A 32 -4.10 -1.12 -15.83
N GLY A 33 -4.47 -1.91 -16.83
CA GLY A 33 -3.98 -1.68 -18.19
C GLY A 33 -2.45 -1.74 -18.22
N ASP A 34 -1.80 -0.69 -18.70
CA ASP A 34 -0.34 -0.56 -18.73
C ASP A 34 0.26 -0.05 -17.41
N ASP A 35 -0.59 0.47 -16.50
CA ASP A 35 -0.15 1.01 -15.22
C ASP A 35 0.19 -0.12 -14.24
N ARG A 36 1.27 0.08 -13.47
CA ARG A 36 1.71 -0.84 -12.42
C ARG A 36 2.11 -0.06 -11.18
N ALA A 37 1.70 -0.53 -10.03
CA ALA A 37 2.13 -0.01 -8.73
C ALA A 37 2.67 -1.15 -7.88
N LEU A 38 3.85 -0.96 -7.29
CA LEU A 38 4.30 -1.75 -6.15
C LEU A 38 3.56 -1.20 -4.92
N VAL A 39 2.98 -2.08 -4.12
CA VAL A 39 2.17 -1.72 -2.95
C VAL A 39 2.59 -2.55 -1.76
N VAL A 40 2.74 -1.93 -0.59
CA VAL A 40 2.94 -2.60 0.69
C VAL A 40 1.97 -2.02 1.72
N ALA A 41 1.54 -2.84 2.68
CA ALA A 41 0.67 -2.38 3.75
C ALA A 41 1.50 -1.56 4.77
N ALA A 42 1.13 -0.28 4.94
CA ALA A 42 1.83 0.64 5.85
C ALA A 42 1.80 0.16 7.31
N GLU A 43 0.78 -0.60 7.69
CA GLU A 43 0.59 -1.13 9.05
C GLU A 43 1.47 -2.34 9.39
N THR A 44 2.05 -3.01 8.39
CA THR A 44 2.85 -4.24 8.58
C THR A 44 4.25 -4.16 7.96
N VAL A 45 4.57 -3.07 7.25
CA VAL A 45 5.87 -2.93 6.60
C VAL A 45 7.00 -2.82 7.65
N GLY A 46 7.99 -3.69 7.52
CA GLY A 46 9.18 -3.65 8.37
C GLY A 46 10.16 -2.54 7.96
N PRO A 47 11.11 -2.17 8.85
CA PRO A 47 12.03 -1.04 8.62
C PRO A 47 12.85 -1.16 7.35
N GLU A 48 13.43 -2.32 7.07
CA GLU A 48 14.26 -2.55 5.88
C GLU A 48 13.48 -2.39 4.58
N ARG A 49 12.25 -2.93 4.53
CA ARG A 49 11.38 -2.80 3.36
C ARG A 49 10.89 -1.38 3.19
N LEU A 50 10.52 -0.69 4.27
CA LEU A 50 10.11 0.71 4.22
C LEU A 50 11.23 1.56 3.60
N ALA A 51 12.47 1.42 4.10
CA ALA A 51 13.62 2.13 3.57
C ALA A 51 13.85 1.86 2.07
N ALA A 52 13.75 0.59 1.64
CA ALA A 52 13.86 0.23 0.24
C ALA A 52 12.73 0.83 -0.61
N PHE A 53 11.51 0.90 -0.08
CA PHE A 53 10.33 1.42 -0.76
C PHE A 53 10.45 2.93 -1.03
N VAL A 54 10.92 3.69 -0.04
CA VAL A 54 11.00 5.16 -0.13
C VAL A 54 12.29 5.65 -0.78
N ALA A 55 13.29 4.79 -0.96
CA ALA A 55 14.57 5.16 -1.56
C ALA A 55 14.44 5.79 -2.96
N GLY A 56 13.42 5.38 -3.73
CA GLY A 56 13.11 5.94 -5.05
C GLY A 56 12.60 7.39 -5.01
N GLY A 57 11.96 7.79 -3.90
CA GLY A 57 11.42 9.14 -3.71
C GLY A 57 10.04 9.42 -4.30
N ASP A 58 9.41 8.42 -4.89
CA ASP A 58 8.08 8.53 -5.52
C ASP A 58 7.01 7.75 -4.73
N ALA A 59 7.31 7.41 -3.47
CA ALA A 59 6.41 6.64 -2.63
C ALA A 59 5.31 7.55 -2.08
N ASP A 60 4.06 7.15 -2.31
CA ASP A 60 2.89 7.78 -1.71
C ASP A 60 2.27 6.86 -0.65
N LEU A 61 1.80 7.45 0.44
CA LEU A 61 0.91 6.82 1.40
C LEU A 61 -0.54 7.13 1.01
N ALA A 62 -1.29 6.09 0.65
CA ALA A 62 -2.73 6.18 0.46
C ALA A 62 -3.45 6.00 1.80
N ILE A 63 -4.27 6.97 2.18
CA ILE A 63 -5.13 6.93 3.38
C ILE A 63 -6.59 7.17 3.00
N THR A 64 -7.51 6.63 3.78
CA THR A 64 -8.94 6.88 3.60
C THR A 64 -9.29 8.34 3.88
N HIS A 65 -10.37 8.83 3.25
CA HIS A 65 -10.90 10.18 3.50
C HIS A 65 -11.07 10.48 4.99
N ARG A 66 -11.65 9.54 5.75
CA ARG A 66 -11.84 9.68 7.21
C ARG A 66 -10.53 9.94 7.94
N ARG A 67 -9.44 9.25 7.58
CA ARG A 67 -8.13 9.47 8.20
C ARG A 67 -7.53 10.81 7.74
N ALA A 68 -7.70 11.17 6.47
CA ALA A 68 -7.25 12.45 5.94
C ALA A 68 -7.90 13.64 6.65
N GLU A 69 -9.20 13.56 6.96
CA GLU A 69 -9.94 14.56 7.75
C GLU A 69 -9.34 14.75 9.14
N THR A 70 -9.06 13.65 9.86
CA THR A 70 -8.40 13.71 11.18
C THR A 70 -7.05 14.41 11.10
N LEU A 71 -6.28 14.15 10.05
CA LEU A 71 -4.95 14.72 9.84
C LEU A 71 -4.99 16.13 9.20
N LYS A 72 -6.17 16.67 8.88
CA LYS A 72 -6.35 17.93 8.15
C LYS A 72 -5.60 17.98 6.81
N VAL A 73 -5.45 16.83 6.17
CA VAL A 73 -4.82 16.67 4.86
C VAL A 73 -5.89 16.88 3.79
N ARG A 74 -5.61 17.68 2.76
CA ARG A 74 -6.53 17.84 1.62
C ARG A 74 -6.63 16.52 0.85
N ALA A 75 -7.84 15.98 0.71
CA ALA A 75 -8.11 14.84 -0.17
C ALA A 75 -8.01 15.28 -1.65
N TYR A 76 -7.35 14.46 -2.47
CA TYR A 76 -7.19 14.69 -3.91
C TYR A 76 -8.11 13.78 -4.74
N ASP A 77 -8.40 12.56 -4.25
CA ASP A 77 -9.30 11.59 -4.87
C ASP A 77 -10.54 11.43 -3.96
N GLY A 78 -11.75 11.35 -4.51
CA GLY A 78 -13.02 11.53 -3.78
C GLY A 78 -13.26 10.66 -2.53
N ASP A 79 -12.51 9.57 -2.33
CA ASP A 79 -12.55 8.69 -1.16
C ASP A 79 -11.18 8.40 -0.51
N LEU A 80 -10.09 8.86 -1.13
CA LEU A 80 -8.70 8.60 -0.71
C LEU A 80 -7.87 9.89 -0.77
N ALA A 81 -7.02 10.08 0.24
CA ALA A 81 -5.95 11.08 0.18
C ALA A 81 -4.60 10.37 -0.04
N ARG A 82 -3.70 11.06 -0.75
CA ARG A 82 -2.33 10.63 -0.95
C ARG A 82 -1.39 11.61 -0.28
N LEU A 83 -0.41 11.07 0.42
CA LEU A 83 0.65 11.81 1.07
C LEU A 83 1.98 11.35 0.51
N ALA A 84 2.73 12.25 -0.11
CA ALA A 84 4.11 11.96 -0.50
C ALA A 84 4.92 11.59 0.74
N LEU A 85 5.53 10.40 0.73
CA LEU A 85 6.40 9.96 1.81
C LEU A 85 7.81 10.51 1.62
N PRO A 86 8.39 11.15 2.64
CA PRO A 86 9.76 11.59 2.55
C PRO A 86 10.70 10.37 2.55
N ARG A 87 11.85 10.51 1.87
CA ARG A 87 12.83 9.41 1.70
C ARG A 87 13.44 8.92 3.01
N ASP A 88 13.35 9.73 4.07
CA ASP A 88 13.85 9.46 5.41
C ASP A 88 12.73 9.11 6.40
N ILE A 89 11.51 8.81 5.93
CA ILE A 89 10.42 8.39 6.81
C ILE A 89 10.84 7.16 7.63
N THR A 90 10.68 7.26 8.94
CA THR A 90 10.95 6.16 9.86
C THR A 90 9.67 5.35 10.11
N PRO A 91 9.78 4.09 10.57
CA PRO A 91 8.60 3.33 11.00
C PRO A 91 7.76 4.08 12.05
N ALA A 92 8.40 4.77 12.99
CA ALA A 92 7.69 5.57 13.99
C ALA A 92 6.94 6.76 13.36
N GLY A 93 7.55 7.46 12.40
CA GLY A 93 6.90 8.54 11.66
C GLY A 93 5.73 8.05 10.82
N LEU A 94 5.88 6.90 10.16
CA LEU A 94 4.79 6.25 9.43
C LEU A 94 3.63 5.88 10.37
N THR A 95 3.92 5.22 11.50
CA THR A 95 2.94 4.86 12.53
C THR A 95 2.17 6.07 13.03
N ALA A 96 2.84 7.20 13.30
CA ALA A 96 2.19 8.43 13.74
C ALA A 96 1.15 8.95 12.72
N ILE A 97 1.36 8.71 11.42
CA ILE A 97 0.41 9.09 10.37
C ILE A 97 -0.77 8.10 10.31
N ILE A 98 -0.52 6.79 10.43
CA ILE A 98 -1.55 5.77 10.19
C ILE A 98 -2.35 5.37 11.44
N ASP A 99 -1.86 5.65 12.65
CA ASP A 99 -2.51 5.23 13.91
C ASP A 99 -3.87 5.92 14.14
N PRO A 100 -5.00 5.20 14.04
CA PRO A 100 -6.33 5.79 14.16
C PRO A 100 -6.67 6.34 15.56
N ALA A 101 -5.89 6.02 16.59
CA ALA A 101 -6.12 6.46 17.97
C ALA A 101 -5.41 7.79 18.35
N GLY A 102 -4.52 8.28 17.48
CA GLY A 102 -3.88 9.59 17.60
C GLY A 102 -4.78 10.76 17.20
#